data_AF-A0A522Z637-F1
#
_entry.id   AF-A0A522Z637-F1
#
_cell.length_a   1.000
_cell.length_b   1.000
_cell.length_c   1.000
_cell.angle_alpha   90.00
_cell.angle_beta   90.00
_cell.angle_gamma   90.00
#
_symmetry.space_group_name_H-M   'P 1'
#
loop_
_entity.id
_entity.type
_entity.pdbx_description
1 polymer ?
#
loop_
_entity_poly.entity_id
_entity_poly.type
_entity_poly.pdbx_seq_one_letter_code
_entity_poly.pdbx_strand_id
1 'polypeptide(L)'
;MTRADILKNAARLAFAAAALAVARSAAGPGAHAAEAGLWSKSLAAYNRLDNPEALAAVRELLAREPDNPLYRRHEAAVLFQLGDYAGSAASAERFLRTAPEPSQACPLVANAYRRLGDAPRFL
;
A
#
# COMPACT_ATOMS: atom_id res chain seq x y z
N MET A 1 -18.00 -13.83 16.80
CA MET A 1 -16.91 -14.14 15.85
C MET A 1 -16.41 -15.53 16.17
N THR A 2 -16.49 -16.49 15.24
CA THR A 2 -16.27 -17.92 15.56
C THR A 2 -14.94 -18.43 15.01
N ARG A 3 -14.39 -19.50 15.60
CA ARG A 3 -13.11 -20.14 15.19
C ARG A 3 -13.09 -20.54 13.71
N ALA A 4 -14.25 -20.80 13.11
CA ALA A 4 -14.43 -21.09 11.70
C ALA A 4 -14.17 -19.87 10.78
N ASP A 5 -14.45 -18.65 11.25
CA ASP A 5 -14.24 -17.41 10.51
C ASP A 5 -12.73 -17.07 10.43
N ILE A 6 -12.01 -17.36 11.51
CA ILE A 6 -10.54 -17.17 11.60
C ILE A 6 -9.81 -18.13 10.65
N LEU A 7 -10.24 -19.39 10.58
CA LEU A 7 -9.63 -20.41 9.73
C LEU A 7 -9.87 -20.17 8.23
N LYS A 8 -11.04 -19.65 7.85
CA LYS A 8 -11.33 -19.26 6.46
C LYS A 8 -10.50 -18.07 5.97
N ASN A 9 -10.07 -17.20 6.87
CA ASN A 9 -9.23 -16.04 6.53
C ASN A 9 -7.75 -16.45 6.38
N ALA A 10 -7.27 -17.36 7.23
CA ALA A 10 -5.90 -17.88 7.17
C ALA A 10 -5.61 -18.66 5.86
N ALA A 11 -6.59 -19.42 5.35
CA ALA A 11 -6.43 -20.18 4.11
C ALA A 11 -6.34 -19.30 2.85
N ARG A 12 -6.94 -18.10 2.85
CA ARG A 12 -6.84 -17.13 1.74
C ARG A 12 -5.48 -16.44 1.69
N LEU A 13 -4.86 -16.20 2.86
CA LEU A 13 -3.54 -15.58 2.98
C LEU A 13 -2.41 -16.49 2.45
N ALA A 14 -2.55 -17.81 2.59
CA ALA A 14 -1.55 -18.77 2.12
C ALA A 14 -1.47 -18.86 0.57
N PHE A 15 -2.57 -18.64 -0.15
CA PHE A 15 -2.59 -18.69 -1.61
C PHE A 15 -2.00 -17.44 -2.27
N ALA A 16 -2.14 -16.26 -1.65
CA ALA A 16 -1.58 -15.01 -2.17
C ALA A 16 -0.04 -14.96 -2.09
N ALA A 17 0.54 -15.49 -1.00
CA ALA A 17 1.99 -15.53 -0.82
C ALA A 17 2.70 -16.44 -1.84
N ALA A 18 2.08 -17.56 -2.21
CA ALA A 18 2.63 -18.48 -3.21
C ALA A 18 2.60 -17.90 -4.64
N ALA A 19 1.57 -17.11 -4.98
CA ALA A 19 1.47 -16.45 -6.28
C ALA A 19 2.51 -15.33 -6.46
N LEU A 20 2.80 -14.56 -5.40
CA LEU A 20 3.82 -13.52 -5.43
C LEU A 20 5.23 -14.11 -5.65
N ALA A 21 5.55 -15.25 -5.03
CA ALA A 21 6.85 -15.90 -5.17
C ALA A 21 7.11 -16.43 -6.59
N VAL A 22 6.07 -16.95 -7.26
CA VAL A 22 6.16 -17.45 -8.65
C VAL A 22 6.25 -16.31 -9.66
N ALA A 23 5.53 -15.21 -9.46
CA ALA A 23 5.64 -14.02 -10.32
C ALA A 23 7.03 -13.35 -10.21
N ARG A 24 7.60 -13.35 -9.00
CA ARG A 24 8.91 -12.74 -8.72
C ARG A 24 10.09 -13.52 -9.32
N SER A 25 9.95 -14.83 -9.55
CA SER A 25 11.00 -15.64 -10.19
C SER A 25 11.05 -15.53 -11.72
N ALA A 26 9.96 -15.06 -12.35
CA ALA A 26 9.89 -14.82 -13.80
C ALA A 26 10.45 -13.45 -14.22
N ALA A 27 10.60 -12.54 -13.27
CA ALA A 27 11.18 -11.21 -13.49
C ALA A 27 12.71 -11.32 -13.52
N GLY A 28 13.32 -11.19 -14.70
CA GLY A 28 14.78 -11.25 -14.83
C GLY A 28 15.51 -10.20 -13.96
N PRO A 29 16.83 -10.33 -13.75
CA PRO A 29 17.60 -9.52 -12.80
C PRO A 29 17.43 -7.99 -12.96
N GLY A 30 17.21 -7.50 -14.19
CA GLY A 30 16.97 -6.09 -14.48
C GLY A 30 15.63 -5.55 -13.96
N ALA A 31 14.59 -6.39 -13.88
CA ALA A 31 13.30 -5.99 -13.32
C ALA A 31 13.38 -5.77 -11.80
N HIS A 32 14.19 -6.59 -11.10
CA HIS A 32 14.49 -6.41 -9.68
C HIS A 32 15.31 -5.14 -9.39
N ALA A 33 16.31 -4.84 -10.23
CA ALA A 33 17.08 -3.61 -10.09
C ALA A 33 16.20 -2.36 -10.34
N ALA A 34 15.30 -2.41 -11.33
CA ALA A 34 14.36 -1.32 -11.61
C ALA A 34 13.34 -1.13 -10.47
N GLU A 35 12.79 -2.22 -9.91
CA GLU A 35 11.92 -2.19 -8.74
C GLU A 35 12.62 -1.55 -7.53
N ALA A 36 13.85 -1.98 -7.22
CA ALA A 36 14.65 -1.42 -6.14
C ALA A 36 14.95 0.08 -6.35
N GLY A 37 15.24 0.49 -7.59
CA GLY A 37 15.48 1.88 -7.96
C GLY A 37 14.24 2.76 -7.76
N LEU A 38 13.07 2.30 -8.21
CA LEU A 38 11.80 3.02 -8.02
C LEU A 38 11.41 3.11 -6.55
N TRP A 39 11.62 2.04 -5.78
CA TRP A 39 11.34 2.05 -4.34
C TRP A 39 12.23 3.05 -3.60
N SER A 40 13.53 3.03 -3.89
CA SER A 40 14.48 4.00 -3.32
C SER A 40 14.11 5.43 -3.69
N LYS A 41 13.75 5.69 -4.95
CA LYS A 41 13.29 7.00 -5.43
C LYS A 41 12.07 7.48 -4.64
N SER A 42 11.07 6.62 -4.49
CA SER A 42 9.83 6.95 -3.78
C SER A 42 10.10 7.34 -2.32
N LEU A 43 10.89 6.53 -1.60
CA LEU A 43 11.26 6.80 -0.22
C LEU A 43 12.06 8.09 -0.07
N ALA A 44 13.03 8.32 -0.95
CA ALA A 44 13.86 9.51 -0.91
C ALA A 44 13.04 10.77 -1.17
N ALA A 45 12.11 10.73 -2.14
CA ALA A 45 11.20 11.83 -2.42
C ALA A 45 10.26 12.12 -1.23
N TYR A 46 9.69 11.07 -0.63
CA TYR A 46 8.85 11.20 0.57
C TYR A 46 9.60 11.86 1.75
N ASN A 47 10.85 11.46 1.99
CA ASN A 47 11.69 12.05 3.04
C ASN A 47 12.04 13.52 2.78
N ARG A 48 12.11 13.93 1.51
CA ARG A 48 12.30 15.33 1.10
C ARG A 48 11.00 16.13 1.06
N LEU A 49 9.86 15.53 1.41
CA LEU A 49 8.51 16.10 1.28
C LEU A 49 8.10 16.41 -0.16
N ASP A 50 8.80 15.83 -1.15
CA ASP A 50 8.38 15.83 -2.55
C ASP A 50 7.35 14.70 -2.77
N ASN A 51 6.16 14.92 -2.18
CA ASN A 51 5.09 13.94 -2.22
C ASN A 51 4.57 13.66 -3.65
N PRO A 52 4.54 14.60 -4.60
CA PRO A 52 4.21 14.30 -5.99
C PRO A 52 5.20 13.32 -6.65
N GLU A 53 6.51 13.51 -6.46
CA GLU A 53 7.52 12.58 -6.99
C GLU A 53 7.41 11.20 -6.32
N ALA A 54 7.21 11.17 -5.00
CA ALA A 54 6.99 9.92 -4.27
C ALA A 54 5.77 9.16 -4.80
N LEU A 55 4.67 9.88 -5.05
CA LEU A 55 3.43 9.28 -5.55
C LEU A 55 3.60 8.69 -6.96
N ALA A 56 4.33 9.39 -7.84
CA ALA A 56 4.61 8.89 -9.17
C ALA A 56 5.43 7.59 -9.13
N ALA A 57 6.50 7.57 -8.32
CA ALA A 57 7.36 6.40 -8.20
C ALA A 57 6.64 5.17 -7.60
N VAL A 58 5.85 5.35 -6.53
CA VAL A 58 5.10 4.23 -5.94
C VAL A 58 3.97 3.73 -6.85
N ARG A 59 3.35 4.60 -7.66
CA ARG A 59 2.32 4.18 -8.63
C ARG A 59 2.91 3.37 -9.78
N GLU A 60 4.14 3.65 -10.18
CA GLU A 60 4.83 2.80 -11.16
C GLU A 60 5.10 1.39 -10.61
N LEU A 61 5.48 1.30 -9.34
CA LEU A 61 5.61 0.00 -8.65
C LEU A 61 4.28 -0.74 -8.57
N LEU A 62 3.20 -0.03 -8.23
CA LEU A 62 1.84 -0.58 -8.15
C LEU A 62 1.25 -0.97 -9.52
N ALA A 63 1.73 -0.38 -10.62
CA ALA A 63 1.35 -0.83 -11.96
C ALA A 63 1.89 -2.23 -12.27
N ARG A 64 3.02 -2.60 -11.65
CA ARG A 64 3.68 -3.91 -11.80
C ARG A 64 3.16 -4.92 -10.78
N GLU A 65 2.99 -4.48 -9.54
CA GLU A 65 2.48 -5.29 -8.44
C GLU A 65 1.29 -4.59 -7.73
N PRO A 66 0.08 -4.68 -8.32
CA PRO A 66 -1.09 -3.93 -7.82
C PRO A 66 -1.51 -4.25 -6.39
N ASP A 67 -1.21 -5.45 -5.91
CA ASP A 67 -1.66 -5.91 -4.60
C ASP A 67 -0.52 -5.97 -3.57
N ASN A 68 0.66 -5.44 -3.92
CA ASN A 68 1.79 -5.41 -3.01
C ASN A 68 1.46 -4.54 -1.78
N PRO A 69 1.39 -5.15 -0.58
CA PRO A 69 0.94 -4.44 0.62
C PRO A 69 1.92 -3.33 1.02
N LEU A 70 3.22 -3.48 0.76
CA LEU A 70 4.23 -2.48 1.07
C LEU A 70 4.05 -1.22 0.22
N TYR A 71 3.80 -1.36 -1.07
CA TYR A 71 3.54 -0.20 -1.95
C TYR A 71 2.20 0.46 -1.67
N ARG A 72 1.15 -0.31 -1.38
CA ARG A 72 -0.16 0.25 -1.00
C ARG A 72 -0.11 1.05 0.30
N ARG A 73 0.64 0.55 1.30
CA ARG A 73 0.89 1.28 2.54
C ARG A 73 1.63 2.59 2.28
N HIS A 74 2.66 2.57 1.43
CA HIS A 74 3.43 3.76 1.11
C HIS A 74 2.60 4.77 0.31
N GLU A 75 1.83 4.34 -0.70
CA GLU A 75 0.88 5.18 -1.43
C GLU A 75 -0.11 5.88 -0.47
N ALA A 76 -0.67 5.15 0.48
CA ALA A 76 -1.57 5.73 1.48
C ALA A 76 -0.90 6.84 2.32
N ALA A 77 0.36 6.64 2.73
CA ALA A 77 1.13 7.64 3.46
C ALA A 77 1.42 8.89 2.62
N VAL A 78 1.84 8.70 1.35
CA VAL A 78 2.12 9.80 0.42
C VAL A 78 0.85 10.62 0.14
N LEU A 79 -0.28 9.96 -0.13
CA LEU A 79 -1.57 10.60 -0.36
C LEU A 79 -2.05 11.40 0.86
N PHE A 80 -1.80 10.88 2.07
CA PHE A 80 -2.10 11.60 3.31
C PHE A 80 -1.31 12.92 3.43
N GLN A 81 -0.01 12.90 3.07
CA GLN A 81 0.81 14.11 3.08
C GLN A 81 0.38 15.13 2.02
N LEU A 82 -0.15 14.67 0.89
CA LEU A 82 -0.75 15.52 -0.15
C LEU A 82 -2.11 16.09 0.24
N GLY A 83 -2.71 15.64 1.34
CA GLY A 83 -4.06 16.01 1.74
C GLY A 83 -5.16 15.25 0.98
N ASP A 84 -4.81 14.30 0.12
CA ASP A 84 -5.78 13.39 -0.51
C ASP A 84 -6.18 12.29 0.47
N TYR A 85 -7.02 12.66 1.44
CA TYR A 85 -7.48 11.75 2.48
C TYR A 85 -8.38 10.64 1.94
N ALA A 86 -9.14 10.92 0.87
CA ALA A 86 -9.98 9.93 0.21
C ALA A 86 -9.14 8.85 -0.50
N GLY A 87 -8.15 9.26 -1.28
CA GLY A 87 -7.19 8.35 -1.90
C GLY A 87 -6.37 7.59 -0.86
N SER A 88 -5.93 8.26 0.20
CA SER A 88 -5.21 7.63 1.31
C SER A 88 -6.01 6.51 1.96
N ALA A 89 -7.29 6.77 2.29
CA ALA A 89 -8.20 5.77 2.85
C ALA A 89 -8.38 4.58 1.89
N ALA A 90 -8.62 4.84 0.61
CA ALA A 90 -8.78 3.79 -0.40
C ALA A 90 -7.54 2.89 -0.50
N SER A 91 -6.33 3.45 -0.59
CA SER A 91 -5.08 2.67 -0.65
C SER A 91 -4.81 1.92 0.66
N ALA A 92 -5.13 2.49 1.81
CA ALA A 92 -4.98 1.85 3.12
C ALA A 92 -5.98 0.68 3.30
N GLU A 93 -7.19 0.77 2.75
CA GLU A 93 -8.14 -0.35 2.69
C GLU A 93 -7.68 -1.47 1.76
N ARG A 94 -7.04 -1.14 0.62
CA ARG A 94 -6.42 -2.17 -0.23
C ARG A 94 -5.32 -2.90 0.52
N PHE A 95 -4.46 -2.17 1.23
CA PHE A 95 -3.44 -2.74 2.10
C PHE A 95 -4.06 -3.68 3.14
N LEU A 96 -5.12 -3.29 3.84
CA LEU A 96 -5.81 -4.14 4.82
C LEU A 96 -6.28 -5.48 4.28
N ARG A 97 -6.67 -5.55 3.00
CA ARG A 97 -7.15 -6.78 2.37
C ARG A 97 -6.02 -7.75 2.02
N THR A 98 -4.80 -7.25 1.85
CA THR A 98 -3.65 -8.04 1.39
C THR A 98 -2.52 -8.13 2.43
N ALA A 99 -2.63 -7.39 3.53
CA ALA A 99 -1.64 -7.35 4.60
C ALA A 99 -1.60 -8.69 5.37
N PRO A 100 -0.40 -9.25 5.60
CA PRO A 100 -0.24 -10.43 6.46
C PRO A 100 -0.63 -10.17 7.92
N GLU A 101 -0.58 -8.89 8.36
CA GLU A 101 -0.88 -8.49 9.73
C GLU A 101 -1.71 -7.19 9.77
N PRO A 102 -2.98 -7.23 10.21
CA PRO A 102 -3.90 -6.08 10.21
C PRO A 102 -3.47 -4.90 11.11
N SER A 103 -2.66 -5.16 12.13
CA SER A 103 -2.26 -4.19 13.17
C SER A 103 -1.52 -2.97 12.61
N GLN A 104 -0.72 -3.17 11.55
CA GLN A 104 0.10 -2.12 10.94
C GLN A 104 -0.70 -1.12 10.08
N ALA A 105 -1.93 -1.46 9.72
CA ALA A 105 -2.80 -0.65 8.88
C ALA A 105 -3.72 0.28 9.67
N CYS A 106 -4.09 -0.12 10.89
CA CYS A 106 -5.07 0.59 11.72
C CYS A 106 -4.76 2.08 11.90
N PRO A 107 -3.51 2.52 12.19
CA PRO A 107 -3.24 3.95 12.36
C PRO A 107 -3.38 4.76 11.07
N LEU A 108 -3.02 4.19 9.91
CA LEU A 108 -3.08 4.86 8.61
C LEU A 108 -4.54 5.09 8.19
N VAL A 109 -5.36 4.05 8.24
CA VAL A 109 -6.79 4.11 7.88
C VAL A 109 -7.55 5.05 8.82
N ALA A 110 -7.34 4.90 10.14
CA ALA A 110 -8.01 5.74 11.13
C ALA A 110 -7.64 7.23 10.96
N ASN A 111 -6.36 7.53 10.69
CA ASN A 111 -5.93 8.91 10.44
C ASN A 111 -6.51 9.47 9.15
N ALA A 112 -6.54 8.68 8.06
CA ALA A 112 -7.12 9.11 6.80
C ALA A 112 -8.62 9.44 6.95
N TYR A 113 -9.39 8.55 7.59
CA TYR A 113 -10.82 8.77 7.82
C TYR A 113 -11.11 9.94 8.76
N ARG A 114 -10.31 10.10 9.82
CA ARG A 114 -10.43 11.26 10.72
C ARG A 114 -10.20 12.56 9.96
N ARG A 115 -9.14 12.65 9.14
CA ARG A 115 -8.86 13.84 8.33
C ARG A 115 -9.89 14.11 7.25
N LEU A 116 -10.51 13.07 6.68
CA LEU A 116 -11.64 13.23 5.77
C LEU A 116 -12.88 13.79 6.48
N GLY A 117 -13.16 13.36 7.71
CA GLY A 117 -14.24 13.90 8.53
C GLY A 117 -13.97 15.30 9.09
N ASP A 118 -12.69 15.63 9.34
CA ASP A 118 -12.24 16.94 9.84
C ASP A 118 -11.99 17.96 8.72
N ALA A 119 -11.84 17.51 7.47
CA ALA A 119 -11.80 18.41 6.32
C ALA A 119 -13.10 19.23 6.36
N PRO A 120 -13.04 20.58 6.32
CA PRO A 120 -14.24 21.39 6.25
C PRO A 120 -15.11 20.77 5.17
N ARG A 121 -16.39 20.52 5.47
CA ARG A 121 -17.39 20.20 4.45
C ARG A 121 -17.31 21.34 3.42
N PHE A 122 -16.50 21.16 2.40
CA PHE A 122 -16.42 22.08 1.28
C PHE A 122 -17.71 21.81 0.51
N LEU A 123 -18.65 22.73 0.73
CA LEU A 123 -19.90 22.90 -0.02
C LEU A 123 -19.60 23.04 -1.52
#